data_AF-A0A7J7KDD4-F1
#
_entry.id   AF-A0A7J7KDD4-F1
#
_cell.length_a   1.000
_cell.length_b   1.000
_cell.length_c   1.000
_cell.angle_alpha   90.00
_cell.angle_beta   90.00
_cell.angle_gamma   90.00
#
_symmetry.space_group_name_H-M   'P 1'
#
loop_
_entity.id
_entity.type
_entity.pdbx_description
1 polymer ?
#
loop_
_entity_poly.entity_id
_entity_poly.type
_entity_poly.pdbx_seq_one_letter_code
_entity_poly.pdbx_strand_id
1 'polypeptide(L)'
;MEEEELKVKKHVKYFERVLQVIPAQFSSLDVNRNTLSFFAINGLDLLNRLDDIKISRSEMVEWIYALQVLPTQRNGLSDMSACGFRGSTWTGASFTQPQKDCIYYDHGHVAMTYTALCSLLILGDDLSRVDRQALAYGLTSLQLPDGSFQYCIEGSENDMRFLYCVACVCYILNDFSTIDVDKAVNYVISSLSYEGGFGQGPFLEAHGGSTFCAVAALYLFNRLDSLKPVELSLLKQWCLKRQESGFQGRPNKPIDTCYSFWIGATLRILDSFQFVDTSANRKWLLSVQDNVVGGFGKWTTTNPDPLHSYMGLASLSMMESQTLSLYSYLSILAAMQWNIFTNYSKAGRFYIIFIVLYSLLGILGSCNVVSSIYLSFCKSFCFSHITPAITFIHKLYIIYCIMNMDLSTFTIFFLRNYNNSRKLLC
;
A
#
# COMPACT_ATOMS: atom_id res chain seq x y z
N MET A 1 -30.63 -16.29 -14.82
CA MET A 1 -29.31 -16.74 -14.36
C MET A 1 -29.07 -16.04 -13.04
N GLU A 2 -28.95 -16.79 -11.94
CA GLU A 2 -28.49 -16.23 -10.67
C GLU A 2 -27.13 -15.56 -10.88
N GLU A 3 -26.93 -14.40 -10.27
CA GLU A 3 -25.64 -13.71 -10.27
C GLU A 3 -24.65 -14.56 -9.46
N GLU A 4 -23.50 -14.91 -10.04
CA GLU A 4 -22.55 -15.77 -9.36
C GLU A 4 -22.00 -15.07 -8.11
N GLU A 5 -22.02 -15.73 -6.96
CA GLU A 5 -21.54 -15.13 -5.71
C GLU A 5 -20.06 -15.42 -5.47
N LEU A 6 -19.41 -14.57 -4.68
CA LEU A 6 -18.02 -14.76 -4.26
C LEU A 6 -17.89 -15.94 -3.29
N LYS A 7 -17.05 -16.92 -3.61
CA LYS A 7 -16.89 -18.16 -2.82
C LYS A 7 -15.91 -17.99 -1.66
N VAL A 8 -16.22 -17.10 -0.72
CA VAL A 8 -15.34 -16.68 0.41
C VAL A 8 -14.65 -17.86 1.09
N LYS A 9 -15.39 -18.88 1.54
CA LYS A 9 -14.81 -20.06 2.23
C LYS A 9 -13.78 -20.82 1.38
N LYS A 10 -13.92 -20.82 0.05
CA LYS A 10 -12.96 -21.47 -0.85
C LYS A 10 -11.72 -20.60 -1.03
N HIS A 11 -11.87 -19.29 -1.19
CA HIS A 11 -10.73 -18.36 -1.24
C HIS A 11 -9.89 -18.38 0.04
N VAL A 12 -10.50 -18.46 1.22
CA VAL A 12 -9.76 -18.61 2.50
C VAL A 12 -8.89 -19.88 2.48
N LYS A 13 -9.48 -21.04 2.12
CA LYS A 13 -8.74 -22.31 2.01
C LYS A 13 -7.65 -22.27 0.94
N TYR A 14 -7.88 -21.53 -0.15
CA TYR A 14 -6.89 -21.33 -1.21
C TYR A 14 -5.66 -20.61 -0.66
N PHE A 15 -5.82 -19.45 -0.02
CA PHE A 15 -4.70 -18.69 0.52
C PHE A 15 -4.01 -19.38 1.70
N GLU A 16 -4.76 -20.07 2.56
CA GLU A 16 -4.17 -20.92 3.60
C GLU A 16 -3.23 -21.97 2.98
N ARG A 17 -3.64 -22.59 1.87
CA ARG A 17 -2.80 -23.55 1.15
C ARG A 17 -1.54 -22.89 0.59
N VAL A 18 -1.65 -21.69 0.00
CA VAL A 18 -0.49 -20.95 -0.52
C VAL A 18 0.56 -20.69 0.57
N LEU A 19 0.11 -20.39 1.80
CA LEU A 19 1.02 -20.17 2.94
C LEU A 19 1.65 -21.45 3.50
N GLN A 20 0.99 -22.61 3.38
CA GLN A 20 1.47 -23.88 3.92
C GLN A 20 2.28 -24.70 2.92
N VAL A 21 1.77 -24.84 1.70
CA VAL A 21 2.30 -25.73 0.66
C VAL A 21 2.15 -25.07 -0.69
N ILE A 22 3.27 -24.66 -1.28
CA ILE A 22 3.31 -24.12 -2.64
C ILE A 22 3.35 -25.31 -3.62
N PRO A 23 2.38 -25.44 -4.54
CA PRO A 23 2.37 -26.50 -5.53
C PRO A 23 3.60 -26.50 -6.47
N ALA A 24 3.99 -27.68 -6.97
CA ALA A 24 5.19 -27.87 -7.79
C ALA A 24 5.24 -26.99 -9.06
N GLN A 25 4.09 -26.62 -9.63
CA GLN A 25 4.02 -25.72 -10.79
C GLN A 25 4.54 -24.30 -10.49
N PHE A 26 4.67 -23.92 -9.22
CA PHE A 26 5.24 -22.63 -8.80
C PHE A 26 6.69 -22.77 -8.34
N SER A 27 7.38 -23.88 -8.65
CA SER A 27 8.80 -24.06 -8.33
C SER A 27 9.71 -22.99 -8.95
N SER A 28 9.32 -22.41 -10.10
CA SER A 28 10.01 -21.25 -10.68
C SER A 28 9.92 -19.97 -9.83
N LEU A 29 9.01 -19.93 -8.86
CA LEU A 29 8.82 -18.81 -7.93
C LEU A 29 9.50 -19.07 -6.58
N ASP A 30 10.38 -20.07 -6.49
CA ASP A 30 11.05 -20.42 -5.24
C ASP A 30 11.88 -19.27 -4.66
N VAL A 31 12.48 -18.44 -5.52
CA VAL A 31 13.22 -17.23 -5.13
C VAL A 31 12.30 -16.05 -4.77
N ASN A 32 10.98 -16.19 -4.95
CA ASN A 32 9.96 -15.15 -4.78
C ASN A 32 8.85 -15.56 -3.79
N ARG A 33 9.10 -16.53 -2.90
CA ARG A 33 8.10 -17.01 -1.92
C ARG A 33 7.50 -15.89 -1.08
N ASN A 34 8.29 -14.88 -0.73
CA ASN A 34 7.83 -13.71 0.02
C ASN A 34 6.68 -12.98 -0.69
N THR A 35 6.75 -12.83 -2.01
CA THR A 35 5.66 -12.26 -2.81
C THR A 35 4.41 -13.14 -2.82
N LEU A 36 4.58 -14.47 -2.84
CA LEU A 36 3.44 -15.40 -2.73
C LEU A 36 2.76 -15.29 -1.37
N SER A 37 3.54 -15.23 -0.30
CA SER A 37 3.05 -15.00 1.05
C SER A 37 2.33 -13.65 1.16
N PHE A 38 2.88 -12.59 0.58
CA PHE A 38 2.24 -11.28 0.51
C PHE A 38 0.85 -11.34 -0.13
N PHE A 39 0.71 -11.99 -1.30
CA PHE A 39 -0.59 -12.14 -1.95
C PHE A 39 -1.58 -12.91 -1.09
N ALA A 40 -1.13 -13.96 -0.41
CA ALA A 40 -2.00 -14.75 0.46
C ALA A 40 -2.43 -14.00 1.72
N ILE A 41 -1.50 -13.30 2.39
CA ILE A 41 -1.76 -12.48 3.58
C ILE A 41 -2.75 -11.36 3.23
N ASN A 42 -2.51 -10.61 2.14
CA ASN A 42 -3.42 -9.56 1.71
C ASN A 42 -4.79 -10.12 1.28
N GLY A 43 -4.82 -11.26 0.59
CA GLY A 43 -6.06 -11.92 0.22
C GLY A 43 -6.91 -12.33 1.43
N LEU A 44 -6.29 -12.83 2.48
CA LEU A 44 -6.95 -13.17 3.75
C LEU A 44 -7.40 -11.91 4.52
N ASP A 45 -6.62 -10.84 4.48
CA ASP A 45 -6.96 -9.55 5.11
C ASP A 45 -8.18 -8.92 4.45
N LEU A 46 -8.22 -8.88 3.11
CA LEU A 46 -9.37 -8.37 2.35
C LEU A 46 -10.66 -9.16 2.60
N LEU A 47 -10.54 -10.44 2.93
CA LEU A 47 -11.68 -11.28 3.33
C LEU A 47 -12.04 -11.12 4.82
N ASN A 48 -11.21 -10.42 5.60
CA ASN A 48 -11.25 -10.33 7.05
C ASN A 48 -11.23 -11.73 7.70
N ARG A 49 -10.23 -12.54 7.32
CA ARG A 49 -10.11 -13.98 7.67
C ARG A 49 -8.67 -14.40 8.01
N LEU A 50 -7.80 -13.45 8.36
CA LEU A 50 -6.43 -13.75 8.82
C LEU A 50 -6.40 -14.60 10.10
N ASP A 51 -7.42 -14.49 10.95
CA ASP A 51 -7.54 -15.25 12.20
C ASP A 51 -8.17 -16.65 12.02
N ASP A 52 -8.66 -16.97 10.83
CA ASP A 52 -9.40 -18.21 10.55
C ASP A 52 -8.48 -19.36 10.09
N ILE A 53 -7.20 -19.08 9.82
CA ILE A 53 -6.23 -20.05 9.29
C ILE A 53 -5.37 -20.67 10.40
N LYS A 54 -4.75 -21.82 10.11
CA LYS A 54 -3.93 -22.53 11.12
C LYS A 54 -2.61 -21.84 11.48
N ILE A 55 -2.00 -21.13 10.53
CA ILE A 55 -0.71 -20.48 10.75
C ILE A 55 -0.94 -19.20 11.56
N SER A 56 -0.22 -19.06 12.67
CA SER A 56 -0.36 -17.87 13.52
C SER A 56 0.28 -16.62 12.88
N ARG A 57 -0.23 -15.43 13.21
CA ARG A 57 0.41 -14.15 12.83
C ARG A 57 1.88 -14.10 13.24
N SER A 58 2.21 -14.55 14.45
CA SER A 58 3.58 -14.57 14.96
C SER A 58 4.50 -15.43 14.11
N GLU A 59 4.05 -16.59 13.65
CA GLU A 59 4.87 -17.48 12.81
C GLU A 59 5.18 -16.84 11.45
N MET A 60 4.19 -16.19 10.84
CA MET A 60 4.40 -15.44 9.59
C MET A 60 5.36 -14.26 9.80
N VAL A 61 5.23 -13.52 10.91
CA VAL A 61 6.13 -12.40 11.25
C VAL A 61 7.56 -12.88 11.41
N GLU A 62 7.80 -13.97 12.15
CA GLU A 62 9.16 -14.51 12.33
C GLU A 62 9.77 -14.97 10.99
N TRP A 63 8.99 -15.63 10.15
CA TRP A 63 9.47 -16.03 8.82
C TRP A 63 9.83 -14.84 7.94
N ILE A 64 9.01 -13.78 7.92
CA ILE A 64 9.32 -12.58 7.14
C ILE A 64 10.60 -11.91 7.68
N TYR A 65 10.77 -11.79 9.00
CA TYR A 65 11.99 -11.22 9.57
C TYR A 65 13.24 -12.07 9.30
N ALA A 66 13.11 -13.39 9.19
CA ALA A 66 14.22 -14.26 8.80
C ALA A 66 14.75 -13.96 7.38
N LEU A 67 13.94 -13.34 6.52
CA LEU A 67 14.33 -12.93 5.17
C LEU A 67 15.10 -11.60 5.13
N GLN A 68 15.15 -10.85 6.24
CA GLN A 68 15.89 -9.59 6.30
C GLN A 68 17.39 -9.84 6.14
N VAL A 69 18.01 -9.16 5.19
CA VAL A 69 19.45 -9.12 4.96
C VAL A 69 20.01 -8.00 5.82
N LEU A 70 20.78 -8.37 6.84
CA LEU A 70 21.41 -7.45 7.78
C LEU A 70 22.78 -6.99 7.27
N PRO A 71 23.30 -5.84 7.75
CA PRO A 71 24.64 -5.39 7.39
C PRO A 71 25.70 -6.43 7.72
N THR A 72 26.56 -6.71 6.74
CA THR A 72 27.69 -7.62 6.92
C THR A 72 28.99 -6.83 7.03
N GLN A 73 29.96 -7.35 7.77
CA GLN A 73 31.30 -6.75 7.81
C GLN A 73 32.13 -7.32 6.66
N ARG A 74 32.54 -6.46 5.72
CA ARG A 74 33.46 -6.79 4.64
C ARG A 74 34.70 -5.91 4.74
N ASN A 75 35.87 -6.52 4.91
CA ASN A 75 37.15 -5.82 5.10
C ASN A 75 37.16 -4.79 6.25
N GLY A 76 36.39 -5.03 7.32
CA GLY A 76 36.29 -4.12 8.46
C GLY A 76 35.35 -2.92 8.27
N LEU A 77 34.63 -2.85 7.14
CA LEU A 77 33.57 -1.86 6.88
C LEU A 77 32.21 -2.55 6.86
N SER A 78 31.19 -1.88 7.40
CA SER A 78 29.80 -2.35 7.33
C SER A 78 29.25 -2.07 5.93
N ASP A 79 29.04 -3.12 5.15
CA ASP A 79 28.40 -3.01 3.84
C ASP A 79 26.88 -3.09 4.00
N MET A 80 26.23 -1.93 3.85
CA MET A 80 24.76 -1.79 3.90
C MET A 80 24.13 -1.78 2.50
N SER A 81 24.94 -1.78 1.43
CA SER A 81 24.44 -1.64 0.04
C SER A 81 23.56 -2.81 -0.39
N ALA A 82 23.81 -4.00 0.17
CA ALA A 82 23.07 -5.22 -0.07
C ALA A 82 21.83 -5.41 0.83
N CYS A 83 21.54 -4.49 1.74
CA CYS A 83 20.49 -4.69 2.75
C CYS A 83 19.07 -4.57 2.17
N GLY A 84 18.12 -5.23 2.83
CA GLY A 84 16.72 -5.30 2.42
C GLY A 84 16.09 -6.63 2.83
N PHE A 85 15.06 -7.07 2.14
CA PHE A 85 14.53 -8.43 2.29
C PHE A 85 14.81 -9.26 1.05
N ARG A 86 15.16 -10.52 1.24
CA ARG A 86 15.28 -11.52 0.18
C ARG A 86 13.91 -12.16 -0.10
N GLY A 87 13.78 -12.85 -1.22
CA GLY A 87 12.49 -13.45 -1.60
C GLY A 87 12.23 -14.84 -1.01
N SER A 88 13.26 -15.56 -0.56
CA SER A 88 13.12 -16.83 0.16
C SER A 88 14.41 -17.24 0.87
N THR A 89 14.34 -18.35 1.62
CA THR A 89 15.49 -19.00 2.26
C THR A 89 16.30 -19.89 1.31
N TRP A 90 16.16 -19.74 -0.01
CA TRP A 90 16.84 -20.55 -1.05
C TRP A 90 18.36 -20.64 -0.88
N THR A 91 19.00 -19.59 -0.33
CA THR A 91 20.44 -19.55 -0.07
C THR A 91 20.90 -20.43 1.11
N GLY A 92 20.00 -21.25 1.68
CA GLY A 92 20.27 -22.06 2.86
C GLY A 92 20.07 -21.31 4.19
N ALA A 93 19.46 -20.14 4.14
CA ALA A 93 19.18 -19.32 5.31
C ALA A 93 18.14 -19.97 6.25
N SER A 94 18.20 -19.63 7.54
CA SER A 94 17.22 -20.11 8.52
C SER A 94 15.81 -19.61 8.21
N PHE A 95 14.80 -20.43 8.51
CA PHE A 95 13.38 -20.05 8.41
C PHE A 95 12.91 -19.16 9.56
N THR A 96 13.69 -19.04 10.63
CA THR A 96 13.27 -18.39 11.89
C THR A 96 14.22 -17.28 12.33
N GLN A 97 15.38 -17.13 11.69
CA GLN A 97 16.38 -16.14 12.06
C GLN A 97 17.03 -15.53 10.83
N PRO A 98 17.34 -14.22 10.84
CA PRO A 98 18.15 -13.60 9.79
C PRO A 98 19.50 -14.31 9.64
N GLN A 99 19.98 -14.40 8.40
CA GLN A 99 21.32 -14.89 8.12
C GLN A 99 22.35 -13.92 8.73
N LYS A 100 23.27 -14.45 9.55
CA LYS A 100 24.33 -13.66 10.21
C LYS A 100 25.66 -13.71 9.46
N ASP A 101 25.93 -14.81 8.78
CA ASP A 101 27.18 -14.97 8.04
C ASP A 101 27.12 -14.16 6.74
N CYS A 102 28.26 -13.56 6.39
CA CYS A 102 28.42 -12.86 5.12
C CYS A 102 28.44 -13.87 3.96
N ILE A 103 27.29 -14.06 3.30
CA ILE A 103 27.20 -14.80 2.04
C ILE A 103 27.28 -13.79 0.90
N TYR A 104 28.29 -13.95 0.04
CA TYR A 104 28.62 -12.95 -0.99
C TYR A 104 27.42 -12.52 -1.85
N TYR A 105 26.59 -13.48 -2.28
CA TYR A 105 25.44 -13.23 -3.18
C TYR A 105 24.10 -13.09 -2.43
N ASP A 106 24.14 -12.89 -1.11
CA ASP A 106 22.94 -12.73 -0.30
C ASP A 106 22.57 -11.26 -0.18
N HIS A 107 21.67 -10.82 -1.07
CA HIS A 107 21.25 -9.44 -1.19
C HIS A 107 19.74 -9.29 -1.02
N GLY A 108 19.34 -8.12 -0.55
CA GLY A 108 17.96 -7.67 -0.59
C GLY A 108 17.51 -7.46 -2.03
N HIS A 109 16.20 -7.58 -2.24
CA HIS A 109 15.54 -7.27 -3.48
C HIS A 109 14.44 -6.24 -3.21
N VAL A 110 14.35 -5.15 -3.99
CA VAL A 110 13.42 -4.04 -3.69
C VAL A 110 11.97 -4.52 -3.64
N ALA A 111 11.51 -5.31 -4.62
CA ALA A 111 10.15 -5.86 -4.59
C ALA A 111 9.88 -6.76 -3.36
N MET A 112 10.87 -7.55 -2.91
CA MET A 112 10.74 -8.39 -1.72
C MET A 112 10.72 -7.57 -0.44
N THR A 113 11.47 -6.46 -0.41
CA THR A 113 11.42 -5.48 0.68
C THR A 113 10.04 -4.85 0.78
N TYR A 114 9.48 -4.39 -0.33
CA TYR A 114 8.11 -3.86 -0.39
C TYR A 114 7.08 -4.88 0.13
N THR A 115 7.11 -6.12 -0.38
CA THR A 115 6.14 -7.14 0.02
C THR A 115 6.31 -7.60 1.47
N ALA A 116 7.55 -7.66 1.98
CA ALA A 116 7.83 -7.97 3.38
C ALA A 116 7.25 -6.90 4.32
N LEU A 117 7.54 -5.63 4.07
CA LEU A 117 7.08 -4.53 4.91
C LEU A 117 5.55 -4.44 4.93
N CYS A 118 4.89 -4.52 3.77
CA CYS A 118 3.43 -4.54 3.71
C CYS A 118 2.84 -5.74 4.46
N SER A 119 3.44 -6.92 4.33
CA SER A 119 2.97 -8.13 5.01
C SER A 119 3.11 -8.01 6.54
N LEU A 120 4.25 -7.54 7.04
CA LEU A 120 4.48 -7.30 8.47
C LEU A 120 3.41 -6.37 9.05
N LEU A 121 3.14 -5.29 8.33
CA LEU A 121 2.17 -4.29 8.73
C LEU A 121 0.73 -4.82 8.77
N ILE A 122 0.32 -5.61 7.78
CA ILE A 122 -1.00 -6.28 7.76
C ILE A 122 -1.12 -7.30 8.92
N LEU A 123 -0.01 -7.94 9.28
CA LEU A 123 0.05 -8.84 10.42
C LEU A 123 0.07 -8.11 11.79
N GLY A 124 0.04 -6.77 11.80
CA GLY A 124 0.00 -5.95 13.00
C GLY A 124 1.37 -5.69 13.65
N ASP A 125 2.46 -5.92 12.93
CA ASP A 125 3.82 -5.62 13.39
C ASP A 125 4.11 -4.10 13.34
N ASP A 126 4.95 -3.63 14.26
CA ASP A 126 5.29 -2.20 14.39
C ASP A 126 6.56 -1.79 13.62
N LEU A 127 7.19 -2.73 12.92
CA LEU A 127 8.43 -2.57 12.18
C LEU A 127 9.63 -2.16 13.04
N SER A 128 9.60 -2.37 14.36
CA SER A 128 10.71 -2.03 15.27
C SER A 128 11.97 -2.85 15.04
N ARG A 129 11.83 -4.06 14.46
CA ARG A 129 12.95 -4.97 14.12
C ARG A 129 13.51 -4.76 12.72
N VAL A 130 12.96 -3.81 11.95
CA VAL A 130 13.52 -3.43 10.65
C VAL A 130 14.75 -2.56 10.87
N ASP A 131 15.89 -2.93 10.29
CA ASP A 131 17.07 -2.07 10.28
C ASP A 131 16.87 -0.95 9.24
N ARG A 132 16.24 0.14 9.70
CA ARG A 132 15.85 1.26 8.86
C ARG A 132 17.05 1.95 8.22
N GLN A 133 18.17 2.05 8.93
CA GLN A 133 19.37 2.70 8.43
C GLN A 133 20.02 1.87 7.32
N ALA A 134 20.15 0.57 7.55
CA ALA A 134 20.68 -0.36 6.55
C ALA A 134 19.80 -0.37 5.29
N LEU A 135 18.49 -0.45 5.49
CA LEU A 135 17.53 -0.44 4.38
C LEU A 135 17.56 0.87 3.59
N ALA A 136 17.58 2.01 4.27
CA ALA A 136 17.74 3.34 3.66
C ALA A 136 18.98 3.41 2.77
N TYR A 137 20.13 2.98 3.30
CA TYR A 137 21.39 2.97 2.55
C TYR A 137 21.34 2.00 1.35
N GLY A 138 20.74 0.82 1.53
CA GLY A 138 20.48 -0.13 0.44
C GLY A 138 19.71 0.52 -0.71
N LEU A 139 18.60 1.20 -0.42
CA LEU A 139 17.80 1.91 -1.45
C LEU A 139 18.58 3.00 -2.17
N THR A 140 19.36 3.82 -1.45
CA THR A 140 20.23 4.84 -2.05
C THR A 140 21.20 4.23 -3.06
N SER A 141 21.76 3.06 -2.72
CA SER A 141 22.75 2.37 -3.56
C SER A 141 22.17 1.83 -4.87
N LEU A 142 20.84 1.74 -4.99
CA LEU A 142 20.16 1.17 -6.15
C LEU A 142 19.69 2.22 -7.17
N GLN A 143 19.77 3.51 -6.84
CA GLN A 143 19.32 4.56 -7.74
C GLN A 143 20.36 4.83 -8.84
N LEU A 144 19.91 4.81 -10.09
CA LEU A 144 20.72 5.08 -11.27
C LEU A 144 20.75 6.56 -11.65
N PRO A 145 21.74 7.01 -12.46
CA PRO A 145 21.85 8.41 -12.88
C PRO A 145 20.63 8.97 -13.62
N ASP A 146 19.86 8.11 -14.29
CA ASP A 146 18.63 8.49 -15.00
C ASP A 146 17.40 8.60 -14.07
N GLY A 147 17.54 8.28 -12.78
CA GLY A 147 16.49 8.33 -11.77
C GLY A 147 15.74 7.01 -11.56
N SER A 148 15.98 6.00 -12.40
CA SER A 148 15.43 4.66 -12.21
C SER A 148 16.14 3.90 -11.09
N PHE A 149 15.63 2.72 -10.76
CA PHE A 149 16.19 1.86 -9.71
C PHE A 149 16.40 0.45 -10.24
N GLN A 150 17.56 -0.11 -9.89
CA GLN A 150 17.79 -1.55 -9.98
C GLN A 150 17.13 -2.28 -8.80
N TYR A 151 16.91 -3.59 -8.92
CA TYR A 151 16.33 -4.37 -7.84
C TYR A 151 17.35 -4.89 -6.82
N CYS A 152 18.64 -4.99 -7.19
CA CYS A 152 19.74 -5.39 -6.32
C CYS A 152 21.07 -4.75 -6.75
N ILE A 153 22.06 -4.78 -5.84
CA ILE A 153 23.34 -4.06 -5.98
C ILE A 153 24.29 -4.65 -7.03
N GLU A 154 24.21 -5.96 -7.30
CA GLU A 154 25.03 -6.64 -8.32
C GLU A 154 24.62 -6.27 -9.76
N GLY A 155 23.54 -5.51 -9.90
CA GLY A 155 23.02 -5.06 -11.18
C GLY A 155 21.87 -5.92 -11.69
N SER A 156 20.90 -5.24 -12.28
CA SER A 156 19.68 -5.84 -12.83
C SER A 156 19.07 -4.95 -13.90
N GLU A 157 17.92 -5.37 -14.45
CA GLU A 157 17.03 -4.43 -15.13
C GLU A 157 16.55 -3.33 -14.16
N ASN A 158 16.17 -2.21 -14.75
CA ASN A 158 15.72 -1.01 -14.06
C ASN A 158 14.45 -0.50 -14.74
N ASP A 159 13.31 -0.72 -14.08
CA ASP A 159 12.00 -0.34 -14.63
C ASP A 159 11.04 0.20 -13.58
N MET A 160 9.87 0.65 -14.06
CA MET A 160 8.82 1.29 -13.28
C MET A 160 8.39 0.48 -12.04
N ARG A 161 8.50 -0.85 -12.05
CA ARG A 161 8.12 -1.71 -10.93
C ARG A 161 9.00 -1.43 -9.72
N PHE A 162 10.31 -1.31 -9.94
CA PHE A 162 11.26 -1.08 -8.85
C PHE A 162 11.15 0.33 -8.30
N LEU A 163 10.95 1.32 -9.17
CA LEU A 163 10.68 2.70 -8.76
C LEU A 163 9.43 2.77 -7.86
N TYR A 164 8.34 2.10 -8.24
CA TYR A 164 7.15 2.00 -7.38
C TYR A 164 7.45 1.31 -6.05
N CYS A 165 8.17 0.19 -6.05
CA CYS A 165 8.51 -0.50 -4.82
C CYS A 165 9.37 0.38 -3.89
N VAL A 166 10.34 1.14 -4.43
CA VAL A 166 11.13 2.11 -3.65
C VAL A 166 10.22 3.20 -3.09
N ALA A 167 9.32 3.77 -3.89
CA ALA A 167 8.37 4.79 -3.43
C ALA A 167 7.52 4.28 -2.25
N CYS A 168 7.03 3.03 -2.32
CA CYS A 168 6.30 2.39 -1.24
C CYS A 168 7.16 2.20 0.02
N VAL A 169 8.39 1.70 -0.12
CA VAL A 169 9.28 1.48 1.01
C VAL A 169 9.61 2.82 1.70
N CYS A 170 10.01 3.85 0.94
CA CYS A 170 10.24 5.20 1.47
C CYS A 170 9.01 5.75 2.19
N TYR A 171 7.82 5.57 1.61
CA TYR A 171 6.57 6.01 2.21
C TYR A 171 6.24 5.27 3.52
N ILE A 172 6.41 3.95 3.57
CA ILE A 172 6.22 3.13 4.78
C ILE A 172 7.21 3.53 5.88
N LEU A 173 8.46 3.80 5.52
CA LEU A 173 9.49 4.23 6.46
C LEU A 173 9.37 5.71 6.85
N ASN A 174 8.54 6.47 6.13
CA ASN A 174 8.42 7.93 6.21
C ASN A 174 9.78 8.63 6.03
N ASP A 175 10.56 8.16 5.05
CA ASP A 175 11.87 8.71 4.71
C ASP A 175 12.13 8.64 3.20
N PHE A 176 12.09 9.82 2.56
CA PHE A 176 12.45 10.02 1.15
C PHE A 176 13.81 10.70 0.99
N SER A 177 14.50 11.03 2.10
CA SER A 177 15.77 11.78 2.05
C SER A 177 16.93 10.96 1.47
N THR A 178 16.73 9.66 1.34
CA THR A 178 17.70 8.67 0.89
C THR A 178 17.76 8.53 -0.63
N ILE A 179 16.81 9.13 -1.36
CA ILE A 179 16.73 9.05 -2.82
C ILE A 179 16.56 10.44 -3.46
N ASP A 180 17.02 10.56 -4.70
CA ASP A 180 16.78 11.73 -5.54
C ASP A 180 15.36 11.62 -6.15
N VAL A 181 14.37 12.17 -5.45
CA VAL A 181 12.96 12.14 -5.87
C VAL A 181 12.76 12.89 -7.19
N ASP A 182 13.50 13.97 -7.45
CA ASP A 182 13.33 14.75 -8.68
C ASP A 182 13.80 13.96 -9.92
N LYS A 183 14.92 13.24 -9.83
CA LYS A 183 15.33 12.32 -10.90
C LYS A 183 14.33 11.18 -11.08
N ALA A 184 13.83 10.60 -9.98
CA ALA A 184 12.81 9.55 -10.07
C ALA A 184 11.53 10.04 -10.77
N VAL A 185 11.05 11.23 -10.42
CA VAL A 185 9.90 11.87 -11.10
C VAL A 185 10.20 12.10 -12.57
N ASN A 186 11.38 12.61 -12.93
CA ASN A 186 11.77 12.81 -14.33
C ASN A 186 11.77 11.49 -15.12
N TYR A 187 12.28 10.40 -14.54
CA TYR A 187 12.21 9.06 -15.14
C TYR A 187 10.75 8.64 -15.40
N VAL A 188 9.86 8.83 -14.41
CA VAL A 188 8.43 8.54 -14.57
C VAL A 188 7.82 9.34 -15.72
N ILE A 189 8.01 10.66 -15.73
CA ILE A 189 7.44 11.54 -16.77
C ILE A 189 7.97 11.18 -18.16
N SER A 190 9.27 10.86 -18.28
CA SER A 190 9.87 10.43 -19.54
C SER A 190 9.37 9.06 -20.04
N SER A 191 8.71 8.29 -19.18
CA SER A 191 8.10 6.99 -19.50
C SER A 191 6.64 7.09 -19.95
N LEU A 192 6.07 8.30 -20.03
CA LEU A 192 4.74 8.53 -20.59
C LEU A 192 4.77 8.28 -22.11
N SER A 193 4.00 7.31 -22.58
CA SER A 193 3.89 6.96 -23.99
C SER A 193 2.95 7.92 -24.73
N TYR A 194 3.10 8.01 -26.06
CA TYR A 194 2.18 8.74 -26.94
C TYR A 194 0.72 8.25 -26.82
N GLU A 195 0.52 7.02 -26.34
CA GLU A 195 -0.80 6.44 -26.12
C GLU A 195 -1.55 7.09 -24.95
N GLY A 196 -0.83 7.73 -24.01
CA GLY A 196 -1.36 8.34 -22.79
C GLY A 196 -1.12 7.53 -21.51
N GLY A 197 -0.78 6.24 -21.59
CA GLY A 197 -0.33 5.44 -20.45
C GLY A 197 1.20 5.43 -20.29
N PHE A 198 1.72 4.80 -19.25
CA PHE A 198 3.16 4.67 -19.02
C PHE A 198 3.70 3.31 -19.44
N GLY A 199 4.89 3.31 -20.05
CA GLY A 199 5.68 2.11 -20.31
C GLY A 199 6.49 1.66 -19.10
N GLN A 200 7.18 0.52 -19.22
CA GLN A 200 8.13 0.05 -18.19
C GLN A 200 9.31 1.03 -18.00
N GLY A 201 9.61 1.82 -19.02
CA GLY A 201 10.61 2.87 -19.03
C GLY A 201 10.40 3.78 -20.25
N PRO A 202 11.30 4.75 -20.48
CA PRO A 202 11.21 5.68 -21.60
C PRO A 202 11.13 4.96 -22.95
N PHE A 203 10.30 5.49 -23.86
CA PHE A 203 10.12 4.99 -25.22
C PHE A 203 9.50 3.58 -25.37
N LEU A 204 8.93 3.01 -24.29
CA LEU A 204 8.28 1.70 -24.31
C LEU A 204 6.75 1.80 -24.40
N GLU A 205 6.12 0.73 -24.91
CA GLU A 205 4.66 0.59 -25.03
C GLU A 205 3.95 0.82 -23.68
N ALA A 206 2.83 1.55 -23.69
CA ALA A 206 2.05 1.78 -22.49
C ALA A 206 1.48 0.47 -21.95
N HIS A 207 1.63 0.21 -20.66
CA HIS A 207 1.24 -1.04 -20.03
C HIS A 207 0.49 -0.79 -18.72
N GLY A 208 -0.59 -1.52 -18.46
CA GLY A 208 -1.47 -1.26 -17.31
C GLY A 208 -0.76 -1.36 -15.96
N GLY A 209 0.09 -2.37 -15.78
CA GLY A 209 0.89 -2.51 -14.55
C GLY A 209 1.93 -1.40 -14.37
N SER A 210 2.60 -0.99 -15.45
CA SER A 210 3.59 0.10 -15.40
C SER A 210 2.91 1.45 -15.18
N THR A 211 1.73 1.65 -15.78
CA THR A 211 0.87 2.81 -15.59
C THR A 211 0.45 2.94 -14.14
N PHE A 212 0.02 1.85 -13.49
CA PHE A 212 -0.23 1.85 -12.05
C PHE A 212 1.01 2.24 -11.26
N CYS A 213 2.14 1.58 -11.52
CA CYS A 213 3.39 1.83 -10.80
C CYS A 213 3.82 3.31 -10.90
N ALA A 214 3.77 3.89 -12.11
CA ALA A 214 4.09 5.29 -12.38
C ALA A 214 3.17 6.25 -11.61
N VAL A 215 1.86 6.07 -11.74
CA VAL A 215 0.86 6.96 -11.14
C VAL A 215 0.88 6.86 -9.61
N ALA A 216 1.00 5.64 -9.08
CA ALA A 216 1.10 5.40 -7.66
C ALA A 216 2.41 5.98 -7.08
N ALA A 217 3.54 5.84 -7.77
CA ALA A 217 4.80 6.47 -7.35
C ALA A 217 4.68 8.00 -7.31
N LEU A 218 4.14 8.63 -8.37
CA LEU A 218 3.89 10.08 -8.37
C LEU A 218 2.96 10.51 -7.23
N TYR A 219 1.93 9.71 -6.92
CA TYR A 219 1.05 9.97 -5.79
C TYR A 219 1.80 9.90 -4.45
N LEU A 220 2.61 8.86 -4.24
CA LEU A 220 3.39 8.68 -3.00
C LEU A 220 4.47 9.76 -2.83
N PHE A 221 5.06 10.25 -3.92
CA PHE A 221 5.98 11.40 -3.90
C PHE A 221 5.26 12.74 -3.70
N ASN A 222 3.92 12.78 -3.73
CA ASN A 222 3.13 14.01 -3.78
C ASN A 222 3.51 14.91 -4.98
N ARG A 223 3.64 14.28 -6.16
CA ARG A 223 4.12 14.88 -7.41
C ARG A 223 3.23 14.59 -8.62
N LEU A 224 1.96 14.22 -8.41
CA LEU A 224 0.97 14.06 -9.50
C LEU A 224 0.78 15.33 -10.34
N ASP A 225 1.01 16.51 -9.74
CA ASP A 225 0.99 17.81 -10.40
C ASP A 225 2.11 18.00 -11.44
N SER A 226 3.09 17.08 -11.47
CA SER A 226 4.13 17.05 -12.51
C SER A 226 3.57 16.65 -13.89
N LEU A 227 2.37 16.06 -13.94
CA LEU A 227 1.65 15.79 -15.19
C LEU A 227 0.84 17.01 -15.63
N LYS A 228 1.02 17.43 -16.88
CA LYS A 228 0.23 18.54 -17.44
C LYS A 228 -1.25 18.14 -17.54
N PRO A 229 -2.18 19.10 -17.51
CA PRO A 229 -3.62 18.81 -17.62
C PRO A 229 -4.01 17.97 -18.85
N VAL A 230 -3.33 18.17 -19.98
CA VAL A 230 -3.53 17.38 -21.20
C VAL A 230 -3.03 15.94 -21.05
N GLU A 231 -1.86 15.75 -20.43
CA GLU A 231 -1.28 14.42 -20.18
C GLU A 231 -2.16 13.64 -19.20
N LEU A 232 -2.64 14.30 -18.14
CA LEU A 232 -3.58 13.73 -17.18
C LEU A 232 -4.90 13.30 -17.84
N SER A 233 -5.41 14.11 -18.77
CA SER A 233 -6.66 13.80 -19.50
C SER A 233 -6.48 12.60 -20.44
N LEU A 234 -5.35 12.54 -21.16
CA LEU A 234 -5.00 11.41 -22.03
C LEU A 234 -4.79 10.13 -21.22
N LEU A 235 -4.15 10.21 -20.07
CA LEU A 235 -3.95 9.09 -19.15
C LEU A 235 -5.29 8.51 -18.66
N LYS A 236 -6.20 9.36 -18.19
CA LYS A 236 -7.55 8.94 -17.80
C LYS A 236 -8.27 8.26 -18.96
N GLN A 237 -8.21 8.84 -20.16
CA GLN A 237 -8.83 8.27 -21.35
C GLN A 237 -8.20 6.93 -21.74
N TRP A 238 -6.88 6.81 -21.67
CA TRP A 238 -6.16 5.56 -21.96
C TRP A 238 -6.58 4.45 -21.01
N CYS A 239 -6.65 4.73 -19.70
CA CYS A 239 -7.14 3.78 -18.69
C CYS A 239 -8.59 3.35 -18.94
N LEU A 240 -9.51 4.28 -19.22
CA LEU A 240 -10.91 3.95 -19.50
C LEU A 240 -11.08 3.09 -20.76
N LYS A 241 -10.28 3.34 -21.81
CA LYS A 241 -10.25 2.54 -23.05
C LYS A 241 -9.64 1.14 -22.88
N ARG A 242 -9.24 0.75 -21.67
CA ARG A 242 -8.85 -0.64 -21.36
C ARG A 242 -10.03 -1.51 -20.94
N GLN A 243 -11.18 -0.92 -20.61
CA GLN A 243 -12.34 -1.69 -20.18
C GLN A 243 -13.07 -2.34 -21.38
N GLU A 244 -13.31 -3.65 -21.25
CA GLU A 244 -14.30 -4.41 -22.00
C GLU A 244 -15.35 -4.95 -21.01
N SER A 245 -15.43 -6.27 -20.80
CA SER A 245 -16.11 -6.84 -19.63
C SER A 245 -15.21 -6.81 -18.40
N GLY A 246 -13.94 -7.21 -18.56
CA GLY A 246 -12.83 -6.94 -17.64
C GLY A 246 -11.92 -5.83 -18.17
N PHE A 247 -10.62 -5.89 -17.85
CA PHE A 247 -9.63 -4.94 -18.36
C PHE A 247 -8.51 -5.65 -19.12
N GLN A 248 -8.11 -5.08 -20.26
CA GLN A 248 -6.87 -5.45 -20.95
C GLN A 248 -5.70 -4.58 -20.46
N GLY A 249 -4.49 -5.14 -20.43
CA GLY A 249 -3.30 -4.39 -19.99
C GLY A 249 -2.73 -3.44 -21.04
N ARG A 250 -3.03 -3.71 -22.30
CA ARG A 250 -2.52 -3.00 -23.48
C ARG A 250 -3.60 -3.03 -24.58
N PRO A 251 -3.60 -2.07 -25.51
CA PRO A 251 -4.51 -2.12 -26.65
C PRO A 251 -4.38 -3.43 -27.44
N ASN A 252 -5.52 -3.97 -27.89
CA ASN A 252 -5.60 -5.19 -28.71
C ASN A 252 -5.00 -6.44 -28.04
N LYS A 253 -5.05 -6.52 -26.70
CA LYS A 253 -4.69 -7.73 -25.95
C LYS A 253 -5.91 -8.27 -25.20
N PRO A 254 -5.96 -9.57 -24.90
CA PRO A 254 -7.05 -10.11 -24.11
C PRO A 254 -7.15 -9.45 -22.73
N ILE A 255 -8.38 -9.35 -22.22
CA ILE A 255 -8.63 -9.01 -20.82
C ILE A 255 -7.97 -10.03 -19.87
N ASP A 256 -7.56 -9.59 -18.69
CA ASP A 256 -6.82 -10.38 -17.70
C ASP A 256 -7.09 -9.87 -16.29
N THR A 257 -7.36 -10.81 -15.36
CA THR A 257 -7.90 -10.56 -14.01
C THR A 257 -7.15 -9.45 -13.29
N CYS A 258 -5.82 -9.42 -13.41
CA CYS A 258 -5.00 -8.47 -12.65
C CYS A 258 -5.20 -7.02 -13.08
N TYR A 259 -5.59 -6.74 -14.34
CA TYR A 259 -5.78 -5.36 -14.81
C TYR A 259 -7.03 -4.69 -14.26
N SER A 260 -7.99 -5.47 -13.75
CA SER A 260 -9.13 -4.90 -13.03
C SER A 260 -8.66 -4.13 -11.79
N PHE A 261 -7.61 -4.64 -11.14
CA PHE A 261 -6.91 -3.90 -10.10
C PHE A 261 -5.97 -2.86 -10.69
N TRP A 262 -5.01 -3.21 -11.56
CA TRP A 262 -3.98 -2.25 -12.00
C TRP A 262 -4.57 -0.98 -12.63
N ILE A 263 -5.51 -1.14 -13.56
CA ILE A 263 -6.16 0.00 -14.21
C ILE A 263 -7.19 0.65 -13.28
N GLY A 264 -7.99 -0.15 -12.58
CA GLY A 264 -9.01 0.38 -11.67
C GLY A 264 -8.43 1.21 -10.53
N ALA A 265 -7.35 0.74 -9.89
CA ALA A 265 -6.66 1.48 -8.84
C ALA A 265 -5.99 2.74 -9.38
N THR A 266 -5.44 2.70 -10.60
CA THR A 266 -4.97 3.92 -11.29
C THR A 266 -6.11 4.93 -11.43
N LEU A 267 -7.27 4.51 -11.93
CA LEU A 267 -8.44 5.39 -12.07
C LEU A 267 -8.94 5.92 -10.73
N ARG A 268 -8.81 5.16 -9.64
CA ARG A 268 -9.08 5.66 -8.27
C ARG A 268 -8.12 6.76 -7.87
N ILE A 269 -6.81 6.59 -8.10
CA ILE A 269 -5.80 7.61 -7.77
C ILE A 269 -6.07 8.91 -8.54
N LEU A 270 -6.54 8.77 -9.77
CA LEU A 270 -6.85 9.88 -10.67
C LEU A 270 -8.26 10.47 -10.50
N ASP A 271 -9.04 9.99 -9.52
CA ASP A 271 -10.43 10.40 -9.27
C ASP A 271 -11.33 10.27 -10.52
N SER A 272 -11.27 9.11 -11.16
CA SER A 272 -11.98 8.81 -12.41
C SER A 272 -12.55 7.38 -12.46
N PHE A 273 -12.61 6.70 -11.32
CA PHE A 273 -13.17 5.35 -11.21
C PHE A 273 -14.70 5.31 -11.40
N GLN A 274 -15.39 6.41 -11.14
CA GLN A 274 -16.84 6.56 -11.34
C GLN A 274 -17.29 6.34 -12.79
N PHE A 275 -16.36 6.37 -13.75
CA PHE A 275 -16.64 6.10 -15.16
C PHE A 275 -16.46 4.61 -15.55
N VAL A 276 -16.05 3.76 -14.61
CA VAL A 276 -15.89 2.32 -14.83
C VAL A 276 -17.25 1.62 -14.76
N ASP A 277 -17.53 0.74 -15.71
CA ASP A 277 -18.66 -0.20 -15.60
C ASP A 277 -18.32 -1.30 -14.57
N THR A 278 -18.60 -1.01 -13.29
CA THR A 278 -18.29 -1.93 -12.20
C THR A 278 -19.16 -3.19 -12.24
N SER A 279 -20.35 -3.12 -12.83
CA SER A 279 -21.27 -4.27 -12.94
C SER A 279 -20.69 -5.31 -13.91
N ALA A 280 -20.27 -4.88 -15.10
CA ALA A 280 -19.62 -5.74 -16.07
C ALA A 280 -18.32 -6.35 -15.50
N ASN A 281 -17.50 -5.54 -14.84
CA ASN A 281 -16.22 -5.99 -14.28
C ASN A 281 -16.39 -6.98 -13.14
N ARG A 282 -17.33 -6.73 -12.23
CA ARG A 282 -17.69 -7.67 -11.15
C ARG A 282 -18.15 -9.00 -11.72
N LYS A 283 -19.08 -8.99 -12.68
CA LYS A 283 -19.58 -10.21 -13.33
C LYS A 283 -18.46 -11.00 -14.00
N TRP A 284 -17.54 -10.32 -14.67
CA TRP A 284 -16.43 -10.98 -15.32
C TRP A 284 -15.42 -11.56 -14.31
N LEU A 285 -15.04 -10.83 -13.26
CA LEU A 285 -14.17 -11.34 -12.19
C LEU A 285 -14.75 -12.60 -11.53
N LEU A 286 -16.06 -12.62 -11.28
CA LEU A 286 -16.71 -13.78 -10.66
C LEU A 286 -16.77 -14.99 -11.59
N SER A 287 -16.73 -14.77 -12.91
CA SER A 287 -16.65 -15.86 -13.89
C SER A 287 -15.28 -16.54 -13.96
N VAL A 288 -14.21 -15.87 -13.51
CA VAL A 288 -12.83 -16.39 -13.49
C VAL A 288 -12.40 -16.91 -12.12
N GLN A 289 -13.32 -16.95 -11.14
CA GLN A 289 -13.09 -17.60 -9.85
C GLN A 289 -13.13 -19.13 -10.02
N ASP A 290 -12.27 -19.85 -9.29
CA ASP A 290 -12.28 -21.31 -9.35
C ASP A 290 -13.35 -21.90 -8.42
N ASN A 291 -14.21 -22.72 -9.00
CA ASN A 291 -15.39 -23.26 -8.34
C ASN A 291 -15.11 -24.49 -7.47
N VAL A 292 -13.90 -25.05 -7.52
CA VAL A 292 -13.52 -26.25 -6.77
C VAL A 292 -12.58 -25.87 -5.63
N VAL A 293 -11.46 -25.23 -5.96
CA VAL A 293 -10.37 -24.94 -5.01
C VAL A 293 -10.40 -23.51 -4.49
N GLY A 294 -11.17 -22.61 -5.10
CA GLY A 294 -11.10 -21.17 -4.84
C GLY A 294 -9.88 -20.52 -5.48
N GLY A 295 -9.75 -19.21 -5.27
CA GLY A 295 -8.79 -18.37 -6.00
C GLY A 295 -9.35 -17.90 -7.35
N PHE A 296 -8.59 -17.06 -8.05
CA PHE A 296 -8.92 -16.55 -9.37
C PHE A 296 -7.82 -16.90 -10.37
N GLY A 297 -8.22 -17.33 -11.56
CA GLY A 297 -7.33 -17.48 -12.70
C GLY A 297 -7.11 -16.17 -13.44
N LYS A 298 -6.14 -16.17 -14.35
CA LYS A 298 -5.95 -15.10 -15.34
C LYS A 298 -7.16 -14.96 -16.29
N TRP A 299 -7.68 -16.12 -16.70
CA TRP A 299 -8.83 -16.32 -17.58
C TRP A 299 -9.69 -17.47 -17.04
N THR A 300 -10.88 -17.65 -17.62
CA THR A 300 -11.82 -18.74 -17.26
C THR A 300 -11.25 -20.13 -17.51
N THR A 301 -10.22 -20.25 -18.35
CA THR A 301 -9.59 -21.52 -18.75
C THR A 301 -8.26 -21.80 -18.03
N THR A 302 -7.83 -20.89 -17.15
CA THR A 302 -6.55 -21.03 -16.43
C THR A 302 -6.76 -21.39 -14.98
N ASN A 303 -5.85 -22.19 -14.43
CA ASN A 303 -5.83 -22.48 -13.00
C ASN A 303 -5.62 -21.19 -12.17
N PRO A 304 -6.16 -21.14 -10.95
CA PRO A 304 -5.95 -20.01 -10.06
C PRO A 304 -4.50 -19.91 -9.57
N ASP A 305 -3.97 -18.68 -9.52
CA ASP A 305 -2.66 -18.38 -8.94
C ASP A 305 -2.73 -17.25 -7.90
N PRO A 306 -1.73 -17.12 -7.01
CA PRO A 306 -1.80 -16.17 -5.91
C PRO A 306 -1.93 -14.71 -6.35
N LEU A 307 -1.28 -14.32 -7.45
CA LEU A 307 -1.33 -12.95 -7.95
C LEU A 307 -2.73 -12.60 -8.43
N HIS A 308 -3.30 -13.38 -9.35
CA HIS A 308 -4.64 -13.08 -9.86
C HIS A 308 -5.69 -13.26 -8.77
N SER A 309 -5.49 -14.19 -7.83
CA SER A 309 -6.40 -14.38 -6.68
C SER A 309 -6.46 -13.15 -5.77
N TYR A 310 -5.30 -12.60 -5.40
CA TYR A 310 -5.25 -11.37 -4.61
C TYR A 310 -5.81 -10.18 -5.41
N MET A 311 -5.35 -9.97 -6.64
CA MET A 311 -5.74 -8.81 -7.44
C MET A 311 -7.22 -8.82 -7.82
N GLY A 312 -7.80 -10.00 -8.06
CA GLY A 312 -9.24 -10.16 -8.26
C GLY A 312 -10.04 -9.73 -7.04
N LEU A 313 -9.65 -10.18 -5.84
CA LEU A 313 -10.30 -9.75 -4.58
C LEU A 313 -10.11 -8.27 -4.29
N ALA A 314 -8.90 -7.74 -4.49
CA ALA A 314 -8.60 -6.32 -4.33
C ALA A 314 -9.49 -5.48 -5.26
N SER A 315 -9.70 -5.94 -6.49
CA SER A 315 -10.59 -5.29 -7.44
C SER A 315 -12.06 -5.36 -7.03
N LEU A 316 -12.54 -6.50 -6.50
CA LEU A 316 -13.92 -6.61 -6.01
C LEU A 316 -14.15 -5.68 -4.80
N SER A 317 -13.23 -5.68 -3.84
CA SER A 317 -13.25 -4.77 -2.68
C SER A 317 -13.27 -3.30 -3.12
N MET A 318 -12.54 -2.97 -4.18
CA MET A 318 -12.53 -1.64 -4.79
C MET A 318 -13.87 -1.24 -5.40
N MET A 319 -14.69 -2.16 -5.89
CA MET A 319 -16.00 -1.85 -6.47
C MET A 319 -17.09 -1.71 -5.40
N GLU A 320 -17.02 -2.51 -4.34
CA GLU A 320 -18.06 -2.56 -3.30
C GLU A 320 -17.96 -1.39 -2.30
N SER A 321 -16.78 -0.78 -2.17
CA SER A 321 -16.57 0.34 -1.25
C SER A 321 -16.40 1.66 -1.97
N GLN A 322 -17.26 2.63 -1.65
CA GLN A 322 -17.01 4.05 -1.94
C GLN A 322 -16.16 4.71 -0.83
N THR A 323 -15.93 4.03 0.30
CA THR A 323 -15.40 4.59 1.55
C THR A 323 -14.03 4.05 1.97
N LEU A 324 -13.53 2.98 1.35
CA LEU A 324 -12.15 2.54 1.52
C LEU A 324 -11.23 3.60 0.93
N SER A 325 -10.45 4.26 1.79
CA SER A 325 -9.51 5.29 1.33
C SER A 325 -8.48 4.70 0.37
N LEU A 326 -8.06 5.51 -0.61
CA LEU A 326 -7.16 5.16 -1.71
C LEU A 326 -5.96 4.27 -1.31
N TYR A 327 -5.43 4.55 -0.12
CA TYR A 327 -4.27 3.88 0.46
C TYR A 327 -4.51 2.38 0.79
N SER A 328 -5.77 1.88 0.92
CA SER A 328 -6.09 0.45 1.12
C SER A 328 -5.76 -0.33 -0.12
N TYR A 329 -5.94 0.31 -1.29
CA TYR A 329 -5.65 -0.29 -2.58
C TYR A 329 -4.16 -0.27 -2.91
N LEU A 330 -3.37 0.60 -2.28
CA LEU A 330 -1.90 0.56 -2.40
C LEU A 330 -1.26 -0.50 -1.49
N SER A 331 -2.04 -1.32 -0.77
CA SER A 331 -1.58 -2.18 0.34
C SER A 331 -0.94 -1.40 1.50
N ILE A 332 -1.22 -0.09 1.62
CA ILE A 332 -0.55 0.84 2.55
C ILE A 332 -1.48 1.27 3.73
N LEU A 333 -2.81 1.12 3.68
CA LEU A 333 -3.66 1.55 4.82
C LEU A 333 -3.66 0.65 6.02
N ALA A 334 -3.71 -0.66 5.82
CA ALA A 334 -3.63 -1.59 6.93
C ALA A 334 -2.37 -1.31 7.77
N ALA A 335 -1.30 -0.88 7.08
CA ALA A 335 -0.04 -0.44 7.66
C ALA A 335 -0.05 0.91 8.40
N MET A 336 -0.69 1.93 7.83
CA MET A 336 -0.59 3.27 8.39
C MET A 336 -1.60 3.57 9.50
N GLN A 337 -2.78 2.93 9.51
CA GLN A 337 -3.73 3.15 10.60
C GLN A 337 -3.13 2.83 11.96
N TRP A 338 -2.17 1.89 12.02
CA TRP A 338 -1.42 1.58 13.23
C TRP A 338 -0.36 2.63 13.58
N ASN A 339 0.41 3.12 12.60
CA ASN A 339 1.48 4.11 12.82
C ASN A 339 0.98 5.52 13.17
N ILE A 340 -0.21 5.91 12.71
CA ILE A 340 -0.86 7.15 13.13
C ILE A 340 -1.31 7.04 14.59
N PHE A 341 -1.72 5.85 15.07
CA PHE A 341 -2.08 5.64 16.47
C PHE A 341 -0.86 5.48 17.38
N THR A 342 0.25 4.89 16.92
CA THR A 342 1.41 4.62 17.77
C THR A 342 2.31 5.82 18.03
N ASN A 343 2.39 6.78 17.09
CA ASN A 343 3.21 8.00 17.21
C ASN A 343 2.63 9.08 18.14
N TYR A 344 1.41 8.91 18.65
CA TYR A 344 0.93 9.74 19.74
C TYR A 344 1.34 9.14 21.08
N SER A 345 1.87 9.99 21.98
CA SER A 345 2.03 9.66 23.39
C SER A 345 0.71 9.12 23.96
N LYS A 346 0.74 8.39 25.07
CA LYS A 346 -0.49 7.88 25.74
C LYS A 346 -1.58 8.97 25.80
N ALA A 347 -1.21 10.22 26.07
CA ALA A 347 -2.13 11.37 26.08
C ALA A 347 -2.80 11.66 24.72
N GLY A 348 -2.09 11.58 23.60
CA GLY A 348 -2.68 11.80 22.27
C GLY A 348 -3.59 10.65 21.80
N ARG A 349 -3.31 9.41 22.23
CA ARG A 349 -4.23 8.27 21.99
C ARG A 349 -5.55 8.45 22.74
N PHE A 350 -5.49 8.90 24.01
CA PHE A 350 -6.69 9.23 24.79
C PHE A 350 -7.46 10.42 24.19
N TYR A 351 -6.76 11.41 23.62
CA TYR A 351 -7.40 12.60 23.03
C TYR A 351 -8.15 12.29 21.73
N ILE A 352 -7.64 11.39 20.89
CA ILE A 352 -8.34 10.92 19.68
C ILE A 352 -9.58 10.10 20.05
N ILE A 353 -9.45 9.19 21.02
CA ILE A 353 -10.60 8.43 21.56
C ILE A 353 -11.64 9.39 22.14
N PHE A 354 -11.20 10.44 22.85
CA PHE A 354 -12.08 11.48 23.39
C PHE A 354 -12.81 12.25 22.28
N ILE A 355 -12.11 12.68 21.21
CA ILE A 355 -12.75 13.37 20.07
C ILE A 355 -13.78 12.47 19.38
N VAL A 356 -13.48 11.19 19.17
CA VAL A 356 -14.40 10.24 18.55
C VAL A 356 -15.63 10.00 19.42
N LEU A 357 -15.46 9.80 20.73
CA LEU A 357 -16.56 9.67 21.68
C LEU A 357 -17.40 10.95 21.81
N TYR A 358 -16.75 12.13 21.78
CA TYR A 358 -17.42 13.43 21.84
C TYR A 358 -18.23 13.71 20.57
N SER A 359 -17.72 13.28 19.42
CA SER A 359 -18.42 13.34 18.13
C SER A 359 -19.64 12.42 18.09
N LEU A 360 -19.53 11.21 18.67
CA LEU A 360 -20.64 10.26 18.82
C LEU A 360 -21.71 10.74 19.82
N LEU A 361 -21.31 11.39 20.92
CA LEU A 361 -22.24 11.97 21.89
C LEU A 361 -22.91 13.24 21.39
N GLY A 362 -22.25 14.01 20.52
CA GLY A 362 -22.85 15.15 19.81
C GLY A 362 -24.02 14.76 18.90
N ILE A 363 -24.01 13.54 18.35
CA ILE A 363 -25.10 12.98 17.54
C ILE A 363 -26.34 12.65 18.41
N LEU A 364 -26.16 12.44 19.73
CA LEU A 364 -27.23 12.11 20.67
C LEU A 364 -27.87 13.36 21.36
N GLY A 365 -27.59 14.56 20.87
CA GLY A 365 -28.48 15.72 21.05
C GLY A 365 -28.61 16.31 22.46
N SER A 366 -27.65 16.11 23.37
CA SER A 366 -27.75 16.65 24.74
C SER A 366 -26.52 17.49 25.15
N CYS A 367 -26.42 18.72 24.62
CA CYS A 367 -25.33 19.67 24.89
C CYS A 367 -25.12 20.03 26.38
N ASN A 368 -26.13 19.88 27.25
CA ASN A 368 -26.07 20.34 28.65
C ASN A 368 -25.42 19.33 29.62
N VAL A 369 -25.38 18.04 29.28
CA VAL A 369 -24.69 17.03 30.12
C VAL A 369 -23.18 17.10 29.91
N VAL A 370 -22.77 17.36 28.67
CA VAL A 370 -21.39 17.34 28.21
C VAL A 370 -20.55 18.47 28.81
N SER A 371 -21.13 19.67 28.99
CA SER A 371 -20.46 20.81 29.61
C SER A 371 -20.16 20.61 31.10
N SER A 372 -21.03 19.91 31.84
CA SER A 372 -20.81 19.59 33.26
C SER A 372 -19.70 18.55 33.47
N ILE A 373 -19.64 17.53 32.60
CA ILE A 373 -18.61 16.49 32.63
C ILE A 373 -17.25 17.10 32.24
N TYR A 374 -17.22 17.96 31.22
CA TYR A 374 -16.01 18.68 30.80
C TYR A 374 -15.44 19.57 31.92
N LEU A 375 -16.28 20.36 32.60
CA LEU A 375 -15.86 21.21 33.73
C LEU A 375 -15.38 20.39 34.94
N SER A 376 -15.97 19.22 35.20
CA SER A 376 -15.51 18.31 36.26
C SER A 376 -14.19 17.62 35.90
N PHE A 377 -13.97 17.31 34.63
CA PHE A 377 -12.76 16.66 34.12
C PHE A 377 -11.57 17.64 34.08
N CYS A 378 -11.78 18.88 33.62
CA CYS A 378 -10.76 19.94 33.63
C CYS A 378 -10.37 20.38 35.05
N LYS A 379 -11.27 20.27 36.04
CA LYS A 379 -10.92 20.49 37.46
C LYS A 379 -10.06 19.38 38.05
N SER A 380 -10.10 18.17 37.48
CA SER A 380 -9.40 16.99 38.03
C SER A 380 -7.96 16.83 37.51
N PHE A 381 -7.63 17.45 36.37
CA PHE A 381 -6.29 17.43 35.79
C PHE A 381 -5.83 18.86 35.48
N CYS A 382 -4.91 19.38 36.29
CA CYS A 382 -4.34 20.72 36.21
C CYS A 382 -3.61 20.97 34.86
N PHE A 383 -4.35 21.37 33.82
CA PHE A 383 -3.79 21.73 32.51
C PHE A 383 -3.64 23.27 32.39
N SER A 384 -2.60 23.83 33.01
CA SER A 384 -2.31 25.27 32.97
C SER A 384 -1.59 25.77 31.71
N HIS A 385 -1.31 24.90 30.71
CA HIS A 385 -0.46 25.24 29.56
C HIS A 385 -1.07 25.07 28.16
N ILE A 386 -2.39 24.87 28.02
CA ILE A 386 -3.02 24.57 26.71
C ILE A 386 -4.00 25.69 26.25
N THR A 387 -3.93 26.86 26.89
CA THR A 387 -4.91 27.94 26.68
C THR A 387 -4.94 28.52 25.25
N PRO A 388 -3.81 28.75 24.55
CA PRO A 388 -3.84 29.35 23.20
C PRO A 388 -4.35 28.38 22.12
N ALA A 389 -3.93 27.11 22.17
CA ALA A 389 -4.33 26.08 21.19
C ALA A 389 -5.83 25.76 21.30
N ILE A 390 -6.36 25.69 22.53
CA ILE A 390 -7.80 25.48 22.78
C ILE A 390 -8.62 26.66 22.26
N THR A 391 -8.14 27.90 22.41
CA THR A 391 -8.85 29.10 21.92
C THR A 391 -8.90 29.16 20.39
N PHE A 392 -7.85 28.71 19.71
CA PHE A 392 -7.80 28.62 18.25
C PHE A 392 -8.75 27.53 17.70
N ILE A 393 -8.78 26.37 18.36
CA ILE A 393 -9.65 25.25 17.99
C ILE A 393 -11.12 25.59 18.25
N HIS A 394 -11.43 26.30 19.34
CA HIS A 394 -12.79 26.74 19.64
C HIS A 394 -13.32 27.73 18.59
N LYS A 395 -12.46 28.63 18.09
CA LYS A 395 -12.82 29.55 16.98
C LYS A 395 -13.08 28.79 15.67
N LEU A 396 -12.29 27.76 15.36
CA LEU A 396 -12.50 26.92 14.18
C LEU A 396 -13.79 26.08 14.27
N TYR A 397 -14.15 25.62 15.47
CA TYR A 397 -15.41 24.91 15.72
C TYR A 397 -16.63 25.83 15.60
N ILE A 398 -16.54 27.08 16.05
CA ILE A 398 -17.60 28.08 15.83
C ILE A 398 -17.79 28.35 14.33
N ILE A 399 -16.70 28.41 13.56
CA ILE A 399 -16.76 28.54 12.09
C ILE A 399 -17.43 27.30 11.46
N TYR A 400 -17.12 26.09 11.94
CA TYR A 400 -17.80 24.85 11.51
C TYR A 400 -19.32 24.89 11.75
N CYS A 401 -19.74 25.31 12.95
CA CYS A 401 -21.17 25.44 13.30
C CYS A 401 -21.89 26.53 12.48
N ILE A 402 -21.19 27.59 12.08
CA ILE A 402 -21.76 28.68 11.25
C ILE A 402 -21.82 28.27 9.77
N MET A 403 -20.84 27.51 9.28
CA MET A 403 -20.71 27.18 7.85
C MET A 403 -21.37 25.87 7.42
N ASN A 404 -21.95 25.09 8.35
CA ASN A 404 -22.69 23.85 8.06
C ASN A 404 -21.90 22.87 7.16
N MET A 405 -20.59 22.76 7.39
CA MET A 405 -19.70 21.91 6.61
C MET A 405 -19.81 20.44 7.06
N ASP A 406 -19.64 19.49 6.15
CA ASP A 406 -19.51 18.08 6.53
C ASP A 406 -18.16 17.79 7.23
N LEU A 407 -18.11 16.68 7.99
CA LEU A 407 -16.98 16.32 8.84
C LEU A 407 -15.69 16.04 8.05
N SER A 408 -15.82 15.52 6.82
CA SER A 408 -14.69 15.29 5.90
C SER A 408 -14.04 16.61 5.47
N THR A 409 -14.86 17.58 5.08
CA THR A 409 -14.40 18.89 4.62
C THR A 409 -13.78 19.70 5.77
N PHE A 410 -14.35 19.59 6.98
CA PHE A 410 -13.77 20.18 8.18
C PHE A 410 -12.41 19.57 8.54
N THR A 411 -12.26 18.25 8.44
CA THR A 411 -11.00 17.56 8.73
C THR A 411 -9.89 17.99 7.76
N ILE A 412 -10.19 18.13 6.47
CA ILE A 412 -9.24 18.61 5.46
C ILE A 412 -8.88 20.09 5.71
N PHE A 413 -9.86 20.93 6.03
CA PHE A 413 -9.65 22.34 6.37
C PHE A 413 -8.78 22.50 7.62
N PHE A 414 -9.03 21.69 8.65
CA PHE A 414 -8.27 21.68 9.89
C PHE A 414 -6.82 21.23 9.66
N LEU A 415 -6.61 20.13 8.92
CA LEU A 415 -5.27 19.62 8.60
C LEU A 415 -4.45 20.61 7.76
N ARG A 416 -5.09 21.32 6.81
CA ARG A 416 -4.43 22.38 6.01
C ARG A 416 -3.98 23.56 6.85
N ASN A 417 -4.80 24.02 7.80
CA ASN A 417 -4.50 25.21 8.59
C ASN A 417 -3.64 24.92 9.83
N TYR A 418 -3.68 23.72 10.38
CA TYR A 418 -2.84 23.31 11.50
C TYR A 418 -1.34 23.29 11.12
N ASN A 419 -1.00 22.82 9.90
CA ASN A 419 0.37 22.87 9.40
C ASN A 419 0.89 24.31 9.18
N ASN A 420 0.02 25.26 8.80
CA ASN A 420 0.39 26.67 8.71
C ASN A 420 0.58 27.32 10.10
N SER A 421 -0.13 26.82 11.12
CA SER A 421 -0.06 27.34 12.49
C SER A 421 1.23 26.98 13.22
N ARG A 422 1.90 25.88 12.83
CA ARG A 422 3.23 25.50 13.34
C ARG A 422 4.31 26.53 13.00
N LYS A 423 4.18 27.29 11.90
CA LYS A 423 5.14 28.35 11.53
C LYS A 423 5.00 29.64 12.36
N LEU A 424 3.89 29.81 13.08
CA LEU A 424 3.61 30.99 13.92
C LEU A 424 3.86 30.73 15.42
N LEU A 425 4.22 29.51 15.80
CA LEU A 425 4.38 29.05 17.19
C LEU A 425 5.79 28.51 17.49
N CYS A 426 6.75 28.69 16.58
CA CYS A 426 8.18 28.56 16.85
C CYS A 426 8.81 29.94 16.99
#